data_AF-A0A3M1QUP6-F1
#
_entry.id   AF-A0A3M1QUP6-F1
#
_cell.length_a   1.000
_cell.length_b   1.000
_cell.length_c   1.000
_cell.angle_alpha   90.00
_cell.angle_beta   90.00
_cell.angle_gamma   90.00
#
_symmetry.space_group_name_H-M   'P 1'
#
loop_
_entity.id
_entity.type
_entity.pdbx_description
1 polymer ?
#
loop_
_entity_poly.entity_id
_entity_poly.type
_entity_poly.pdbx_seq_one_letter_code
_entity_poly.pdbx_strand_id
1 'polypeptide(L)'
;MESYDAFFRLATGLPEPFDYQRRLACEGPGGGLPELLHVPTGLGKTAAVVLAWLWRRRHHPDPEVRRATPRRLVYCLPMRVLVEQTRASVVRWLEGLDLLGEAGDGKVSVHLLMGG
;
A
#
# COMPACT_ATOMS: atom_id res chain seq x y z
N MET A 1 10.52 6.65 10.42
CA MET A 1 10.71 5.30 9.87
C MET A 1 11.81 5.38 8.83
N GLU A 2 12.81 4.51 8.93
CA GLU A 2 14.12 4.72 8.28
C GLU A 2 14.22 4.10 6.88
N SER A 3 13.45 3.04 6.58
CA SER A 3 13.46 2.39 5.27
C SER A 3 12.12 1.71 4.94
N TYR A 4 11.91 1.47 3.64
CA TYR A 4 10.75 0.72 3.16
C TYR A 4 10.73 -0.73 3.67
N ASP A 5 11.90 -1.34 3.88
CA ASP A 5 11.99 -2.72 4.37
C ASP A 5 11.51 -2.83 5.81
N ALA A 6 11.96 -1.92 6.68
CA ALA A 6 11.51 -1.86 8.05
C ALA A 6 9.99 -1.62 8.12
N PHE A 7 9.47 -0.73 7.27
CA PHE A 7 8.05 -0.49 7.11
C PHE A 7 7.28 -1.75 6.65
N PHE A 8 7.78 -2.43 5.63
CA PHE A 8 7.17 -3.62 5.07
C PHE A 8 7.14 -4.77 6.09
N ARG A 9 8.25 -4.99 6.79
CA ARG A 9 8.35 -5.97 7.89
C ARG A 9 7.35 -5.66 8.99
N LEU A 10 7.29 -4.41 9.43
CA LEU A 10 6.37 -3.98 10.48
C LEU A 10 4.90 -4.18 10.07
N ALA A 11 4.55 -3.83 8.83
CA ALA A 11 3.20 -3.97 8.32
C ALA A 11 2.78 -5.43 8.15
N THR A 12 3.64 -6.26 7.55
CA THR A 12 3.26 -7.60 7.06
C THR A 12 3.68 -8.75 7.97
N GLY A 13 4.69 -8.55 8.82
CA GLY A 13 5.36 -9.61 9.56
C GLY A 13 6.21 -10.55 8.69
N LEU A 14 6.38 -10.25 7.40
CA LEU A 14 7.22 -11.01 6.48
C LEU A 14 8.68 -10.52 6.55
N PRO A 15 9.67 -11.37 6.26
CA PRO A 15 11.08 -11.03 6.47
C PRO A 15 11.60 -9.90 5.58
N GLU A 16 11.28 -9.88 4.29
CA GLU A 16 11.75 -8.86 3.35
C GLU A 16 10.74 -8.64 2.21
N PRO A 17 10.61 -7.42 1.65
CA PRO A 17 9.89 -7.20 0.41
C PRO A 17 10.68 -7.76 -0.78
N PHE A 18 9.97 -8.15 -1.84
CA PHE A 18 10.61 -8.42 -3.13
C PHE A 18 11.19 -7.13 -3.73
N ASP A 19 12.25 -7.25 -4.53
CA ASP A 19 12.92 -6.10 -5.17
C ASP A 19 11.95 -5.22 -5.96
N TYR A 20 11.00 -5.82 -6.67
CA TYR A 20 10.02 -5.07 -7.44
C TYR A 20 9.08 -4.23 -6.54
N GLN A 21 8.78 -4.70 -5.32
CA GLN A 21 7.95 -3.97 -4.35
C GLN A 21 8.72 -2.76 -3.80
N ARG A 22 10.02 -2.96 -3.52
CA ARG A 22 10.94 -1.89 -3.09
C ARG A 22 11.07 -0.81 -4.16
N ARG A 23 11.33 -1.19 -5.41
CA ARG A 23 11.42 -0.26 -6.55
C ARG A 23 10.12 0.49 -6.78
N LEU A 24 8.98 -0.18 -6.64
CA LEU A 24 7.67 0.45 -6.74
C LEU A 24 7.46 1.54 -5.66
N ALA A 25 7.90 1.27 -4.43
CA ALA A 25 7.76 2.20 -3.32
C ALA A 25 8.77 3.36 -3.37
N CYS A 26 10.04 3.09 -3.68
CA CYS A 26 11.14 4.05 -3.54
C CYS A 26 11.50 4.81 -4.82
N GLU A 27 11.28 4.22 -6.00
CA GLU A 27 11.64 4.84 -7.28
C GLU A 27 10.35 5.26 -7.99
N GLY A 28 9.61 4.28 -8.50
CA GLY A 28 8.42 4.50 -9.33
C GLY A 28 8.75 5.15 -10.68
N PRO A 29 8.16 4.70 -11.80
CA PRO A 29 8.44 5.31 -13.11
C PRO A 29 8.01 6.78 -13.12
N GLY A 30 8.89 7.67 -13.61
CA GLY A 30 8.62 9.11 -13.67
C GLY A 30 8.32 9.78 -12.33
N GLY A 31 8.71 9.16 -11.21
CA GLY A 31 8.39 9.66 -9.87
C GLY A 31 6.95 9.37 -9.42
N GLY A 32 6.22 8.47 -10.10
CA GLY A 32 4.86 8.06 -9.77
C GLY A 32 4.68 6.55 -9.61
N LEU A 33 3.44 6.10 -9.41
CA LEU A 33 3.08 4.69 -9.54
C LEU A 33 2.89 4.35 -11.03
N PRO A 34 3.28 3.14 -11.49
CA PRO A 34 3.09 2.70 -12.87
C PRO A 34 1.62 2.55 -13.22
N GLU A 35 1.29 2.75 -14.49
CA GLU A 35 -0.05 2.45 -15.03
C GLU A 35 -0.30 0.94 -15.14
N LEU A 36 0.75 0.14 -15.40
CA LEU A 36 0.67 -1.31 -15.52
C LEU A 36 1.79 -1.98 -14.71
N LEU A 37 1.39 -2.92 -13.84
CA LEU A 37 2.30 -3.77 -13.08
C LEU A 37 2.12 -5.24 -13.50
N HIS A 38 3.02 -5.74 -14.34
CA HIS A 38 2.99 -7.12 -14.80
C HIS A 38 3.83 -8.03 -13.89
N VAL A 39 3.16 -8.73 -12.98
CA VAL A 39 3.79 -9.63 -12.01
C VAL A 39 2.96 -10.91 -11.90
N PRO A 40 3.57 -12.11 -11.87
CA PRO A 40 2.87 -13.36 -11.60
C PRO A 40 2.01 -13.35 -10.33
N THR A 41 1.02 -14.22 -10.27
CA THR A 41 0.23 -14.43 -9.04
C THR A 41 1.09 -15.14 -7.98
N GLY A 42 0.79 -14.89 -6.71
CA GLY A 42 1.57 -15.45 -5.58
C GLY A 42 2.77 -14.60 -5.15
N LEU A 43 3.16 -13.57 -5.91
CA LEU A 43 4.32 -12.73 -5.58
C LEU A 43 3.99 -11.47 -4.76
N GLY A 44 2.79 -11.37 -4.18
CA GLY A 44 2.45 -10.26 -3.27
C GLY A 44 2.10 -8.93 -3.96
N LYS A 45 1.42 -8.97 -5.11
CA LYS A 45 0.94 -7.76 -5.83
C LYS A 45 0.10 -6.81 -4.96
N THR A 46 -0.78 -7.35 -4.14
CA THR A 46 -1.64 -6.54 -3.25
C THR A 46 -0.81 -5.73 -2.26
N ALA A 47 0.12 -6.38 -1.57
CA ALA A 47 1.05 -5.71 -0.66
C ALA A 47 1.91 -4.68 -1.41
N ALA A 48 2.38 -5.02 -2.62
CA ALA A 48 3.16 -4.12 -3.46
C ALA A 48 2.43 -2.78 -3.69
N VAL A 49 1.19 -2.82 -4.17
CA VAL A 49 0.44 -1.60 -4.52
C VAL A 49 0.05 -0.80 -3.27
N VAL A 50 -0.51 -1.46 -2.25
CA VAL A 50 -1.02 -0.77 -1.06
C VAL A 50 0.13 -0.16 -0.25
N LEU A 51 1.18 -0.94 0.01
CA LEU A 51 2.29 -0.47 0.85
C LEU A 51 3.17 0.53 0.11
N ALA A 52 3.34 0.41 -1.21
CA ALA A 52 4.02 1.45 -1.99
C ALA A 52 3.24 2.77 -1.96
N TRP A 53 1.92 2.75 -2.18
CA TRP A 53 1.10 3.96 -2.07
C TRP A 53 1.23 4.61 -0.68
N LEU A 54 1.12 3.81 0.39
CA LEU A 54 1.18 4.31 1.76
C LEU A 54 2.56 4.88 2.10
N TRP A 55 3.64 4.17 1.74
CA TRP A 55 5.02 4.62 1.91
C TRP A 55 5.28 5.93 1.16
N ARG A 56 4.95 5.96 -0.14
CA ARG A 56 5.11 7.13 -1.00
C ARG A 56 4.42 8.35 -0.43
N ARG A 57 3.24 8.15 0.16
CA ARG A 57 2.43 9.23 0.73
C ARG A 57 2.94 9.74 2.07
N ARG A 58 3.45 8.87 2.94
CA ARG A 58 3.70 9.18 4.36
C ARG A 58 5.18 9.29 4.73
N HIS A 59 6.03 8.51 4.09
CA HIS A 59 7.38 8.24 4.58
C HIS A 59 8.49 8.40 3.53
N HIS A 60 8.14 8.48 2.24
CA HIS A 60 9.12 8.69 1.18
C HIS A 60 9.99 9.92 1.49
N PRO A 61 11.31 9.86 1.33
CA PRO A 61 12.20 10.95 1.75
C PRO A 61 11.95 12.25 0.98
N ASP A 62 11.68 12.15 -0.32
CA ASP A 62 11.34 13.30 -1.18
C ASP A 62 9.94 13.87 -0.86
N PRO A 63 9.83 15.13 -0.39
CA PRO A 63 8.56 15.81 -0.15
C PRO A 63 7.69 16.00 -1.40
N GLU A 64 8.28 16.14 -2.59
CA GLU A 64 7.51 16.26 -3.84
C GLU A 64 6.77 14.96 -4.14
N VAL A 65 7.42 13.81 -3.97
CA VAL A 65 6.75 12.50 -4.11
C VAL A 65 5.59 12.38 -3.11
N ARG A 66 5.77 12.81 -1.85
CA ARG A 66 4.69 12.77 -0.85
C ARG A 66 3.50 13.65 -1.24
N ARG A 67 3.75 14.85 -1.78
CA ARG A 67 2.70 15.77 -2.25
C ARG A 67 1.99 15.26 -3.50
N ALA A 68 2.74 14.74 -4.47
CA ALA A 68 2.22 14.25 -5.75
C ALA A 68 1.44 12.95 -5.59
N THR A 69 1.77 12.12 -4.60
CA THR A 69 1.07 10.84 -4.35
C THR A 69 -0.37 11.11 -3.91
N PRO A 70 -1.41 10.55 -4.58
CA PRO A 70 -2.82 10.79 -4.24
C PRO A 70 -3.20 10.45 -2.79
N ARG A 71 -4.20 11.16 -2.24
CA ARG A 71 -4.68 10.96 -0.85
C ARG A 71 -5.50 9.67 -0.67
N ARG A 72 -6.05 9.11 -1.75
CA ARG A 72 -6.98 7.98 -1.74
C ARG A 72 -6.48 6.92 -2.70
N LEU A 73 -6.57 5.66 -2.29
CA LEU A 73 -6.35 4.49 -3.13
C LEU A 73 -7.69 3.78 -3.32
N VAL A 74 -8.13 3.62 -4.56
CA VAL A 74 -9.30 2.82 -4.91
C VAL A 74 -8.79 1.51 -5.49
N TYR A 75 -9.14 0.39 -4.86
CA TYR A 75 -8.67 -0.94 -5.26
C TYR A 75 -9.86 -1.76 -5.78
N CYS A 76 -9.93 -1.96 -7.09
CA CYS A 76 -11.00 -2.71 -7.74
C CYS A 76 -10.59 -4.18 -7.94
N LEU A 77 -11.45 -5.12 -7.52
CA LEU A 77 -11.22 -6.56 -7.61
C LEU A 77 -12.45 -7.26 -8.19
N PRO A 78 -12.26 -8.33 -8.99
CA PRO A 78 -13.35 -8.95 -9.74
C PRO A 78 -14.28 -9.83 -8.89
N MET A 79 -13.85 -10.26 -7.71
CA MET A 79 -14.59 -11.21 -6.88
C MET A 79 -14.78 -10.69 -5.45
N ARG A 80 -15.97 -10.89 -4.88
CA ARG A 80 -16.32 -10.52 -3.50
C ARG A 80 -15.31 -11.03 -2.47
N VAL A 81 -14.94 -12.31 -2.56
CA VAL A 81 -13.96 -12.93 -1.64
C VAL A 81 -12.60 -12.23 -1.69
N LEU A 82 -12.16 -11.79 -2.88
CA LEU A 82 -10.89 -11.07 -3.01
C LEU A 82 -10.97 -9.68 -2.36
N VAL A 83 -12.12 -9.00 -2.46
CA VAL A 83 -12.36 -7.70 -1.80
C VAL A 83 -12.26 -7.86 -0.28
N GLU A 84 -12.94 -8.87 0.28
CA GLU A 84 -12.94 -9.14 1.72
C GLU A 84 -11.55 -9.49 2.25
N GLN A 85 -10.84 -10.40 1.57
CA GLN A 85 -9.46 -10.79 1.91
C GLN A 85 -8.50 -9.61 1.81
N THR A 86 -8.64 -8.78 0.78
CA THR A 86 -7.82 -7.59 0.60
C THR A 86 -8.09 -6.58 1.71
N ARG A 87 -9.36 -6.30 2.03
CA ARG A 87 -9.72 -5.44 3.17
C ARG A 87 -9.09 -5.94 4.47
N ALA A 88 -9.26 -7.23 4.79
CA ALA A 88 -8.71 -7.80 6.02
C ALA A 88 -7.18 -7.65 6.10
N SER A 89 -6.49 -7.87 4.97
CA SER A 89 -5.03 -7.67 4.88
C SER A 89 -4.64 -6.22 5.10
N VAL A 90 -5.33 -5.27 4.44
CA VAL A 90 -5.05 -3.83 4.56
C VAL A 90 -5.30 -3.33 5.97
N VAL A 91 -6.41 -3.74 6.61
CA VAL A 91 -6.72 -3.40 8.01
C VAL A 91 -5.58 -3.88 8.92
N ARG A 92 -5.19 -5.15 8.82
CA ARG A 92 -4.08 -5.71 9.61
C ARG A 92 -2.76 -4.96 9.41
N TRP A 93 -2.42 -4.61 8.17
CA TRP A 93 -1.19 -3.86 7.88
C TRP A 93 -1.23 -2.47 8.51
N LEU A 94 -2.37 -1.77 8.42
CA LEU A 94 -2.54 -0.46 9.03
C LEU A 94 -2.51 -0.52 10.57
N GLU A 95 -3.07 -1.56 11.18
CA GLU A 95 -2.98 -1.79 12.62
C GLU A 95 -1.53 -2.00 13.07
N GLY A 96 -0.77 -2.86 12.38
CA GLY A 96 0.64 -3.10 12.68
C GLY A 96 1.52 -1.84 12.53
N LEU A 97 1.08 -0.87 11.73
CA LEU A 97 1.73 0.41 11.52
C LEU A 97 1.20 1.54 12.44
N ASP A 98 0.20 1.29 13.28
CA ASP A 98 -0.56 2.30 14.02
C ASP A 98 -1.17 3.41 13.13
N LEU A 99 -1.51 3.05 11.89
CA LEU A 99 -2.08 3.97 10.89
C LEU A 99 -3.56 3.74 10.62
N LEU A 100 -4.21 2.76 11.25
CA LEU A 100 -5.66 2.56 11.13
C LEU A 100 -6.43 3.59 11.97
N GLY A 101 -7.42 4.25 11.38
CA GLY A 101 -8.31 5.17 12.09
C GLY A 101 -9.40 5.73 11.19
N GLU A 102 -10.08 6.79 11.65
CA GLU A 102 -11.17 7.41 10.90
C GLU A 102 -10.70 8.60 10.06
N ALA A 103 -11.57 9.02 9.14
CA ALA A 103 -11.31 10.18 8.31
C ALA A 103 -11.27 11.46 9.17
N GLY A 104 -10.07 12.03 9.31
CA GLY A 104 -9.85 13.24 10.11
C GLY A 104 -8.72 13.09 11.14
N ASP A 105 -8.46 11.86 11.59
CA ASP A 105 -7.51 11.57 12.68
C ASP A 105 -6.03 11.63 12.26
N GLY A 106 -5.75 12.12 11.05
CA GLY A 106 -4.43 11.98 10.45
C GLY A 106 -4.03 10.52 10.17
N LYS A 107 -4.93 9.55 10.31
CA LYS A 107 -4.75 8.12 10.02
C LYS A 107 -5.33 7.74 8.66
N VAL A 108 -5.47 6.44 8.38
CA VAL A 108 -6.01 5.89 7.14
C VAL A 108 -7.26 5.07 7.47
N SER A 109 -8.39 5.45 6.87
CA SER A 109 -9.63 4.70 6.95
C SER A 109 -9.75 3.71 5.78
N VAL A 110 -10.40 2.57 6.02
CA VAL A 110 -10.61 1.51 5.03
C VAL A 110 -12.11 1.30 4.83
N HIS A 111 -12.60 1.63 3.65
CA HIS A 111 -14.00 1.48 3.29
C HIS A 111 -14.17 0.41 2.21
N LEU A 112 -15.24 -0.36 2.34
CA LEU A 112 -15.58 -1.41 1.40
C LEU A 112 -16.87 -1.00 0.69
N LEU A 113 -16.81 -0.97 -0.64
CA LEU A 113 -17.94 -0.71 -1.51
C LEU A 113 -18.18 -1.98 -2.33
N MET A 114 -19.29 -2.65 -2.08
CA MET A 114 -19.74 -3.81 -2.86
C MET A 114 -21.17 -3.54 -3.32
N GLY A 115 -21.42 -3.72 -4.62
CA GLY A 115 -22.76 -3.73 -5.17
C GLY A 115 -23.36 -5.14 -5.12
N GLY A 116 -24.66 -5.22 -4.83
CA GLY A 116 -25.41 -6.47 -4.76
C GLY A 116 -26.00 -6.73 -3.39
#